data_AF-A0A8S3HMF3-F1
#
_entry.id   AF-A0A8S3HMF3-F1
#
_cell.length_a   1.000
_cell.length_b   1.000
_cell.length_c   1.000
_cell.angle_alpha   90.00
_cell.angle_beta   90.00
_cell.angle_gamma   90.00
#
_symmetry.space_group_name_H-M   'P 1'
#
loop_
_entity.id
_entity.type
_entity.pdbx_description
1 polymer ?
#
loop_
_entity_poly.entity_id
_entity_poly.type
_entity_poly.pdbx_seq_one_letter_code
_entity_poly.pdbx_strand_id
1 'polypeptide(L)'
;MVSLGLHLLTIVLGVIFVFLGHVKLTPQFFPEYHSQIRNEFGKLNKEFPFFHITGWRPYAKSYRLGVGIAEMSSGTLLLLGGGFFLTTYVQRGVTCDNNKLPNCVSEIKL
;
A
#
# COMPACT_ATOMS: atom_id res chain seq x y z
N MET A 1 1.20 16.70 -15.95
CA MET A 1 1.13 17.28 -14.59
C MET A 1 0.36 16.29 -13.73
N VAL A 2 0.97 15.71 -12.69
CA VAL A 2 0.26 14.77 -11.80
C VAL A 2 -0.57 15.59 -10.82
N SER A 3 -1.87 15.30 -10.71
CA SER A 3 -2.78 16.00 -9.80
C SER A 3 -2.40 15.72 -8.35
N LEU A 4 -2.44 16.75 -7.49
CA LEU A 4 -2.23 16.64 -6.05
C LEU A 4 -3.06 15.49 -5.43
N GLY A 5 -4.30 15.32 -5.89
CA GLY A 5 -5.19 14.25 -5.41
C GLY A 5 -4.66 12.85 -5.70
N LEU A 6 -4.08 12.62 -6.89
CA LEU A 6 -3.46 11.34 -7.25
C LEU A 6 -2.25 11.03 -6.36
N HIS A 7 -1.49 12.05 -5.96
CA HIS A 7 -0.37 11.87 -5.05
C HIS A 7 -0.79 11.52 -3.63
N LEU A 8 -1.80 12.22 -3.09
CA LEU A 8 -2.35 11.89 -1.77
C LEU A 8 -2.90 10.48 -1.74
N LEU A 9 -3.64 10.08 -2.78
CA LEU A 9 -4.15 8.72 -2.92
C LEU A 9 -3.02 7.68 -2.92
N THR A 10 -1.93 7.94 -3.65
CA THR A 10 -0.76 7.06 -3.72
C THR A 10 -0.12 6.84 -2.34
N ILE A 11 0.05 7.91 -1.56
CA ILE A 11 0.65 7.85 -0.22
C ILE A 11 -0.28 7.10 0.73
N VAL A 12 -1.56 7.44 0.75
CA VAL A 12 -2.57 6.79 1.60
C VAL A 12 -2.62 5.29 1.30
N LEU A 13 -2.66 4.91 0.02
CA LEU A 13 -2.62 3.50 -0.40
C LEU A 13 -1.32 2.82 0.05
N GLY A 14 -0.16 3.46 -0.12
CA GLY A 14 1.12 2.93 0.33
C GLY A 14 1.15 2.63 1.84
N VAL A 15 0.67 3.57 2.66
CA VAL A 15 0.58 3.38 4.13
C VAL A 15 -0.37 2.25 4.49
N ILE A 16 -1.55 2.20 3.86
CA ILE A 16 -2.55 1.14 4.11
C ILE A 16 -1.96 -0.23 3.76
N PHE A 17 -1.26 -0.36 2.64
CA PHE A 17 -0.68 -1.63 2.19
C PHE A 17 0.41 -2.12 3.16
N VAL A 18 1.30 -1.23 3.61
CA VAL A 18 2.32 -1.57 4.61
C VAL A 18 1.66 -1.99 5.93
N PHE A 19 0.63 -1.28 6.37
CA PHE A 19 -0.10 -1.59 7.60
C PHE A 19 -0.82 -2.94 7.53
N LEU A 20 -1.55 -3.22 6.46
CA LEU A 20 -2.24 -4.49 6.24
C LEU A 20 -1.25 -5.66 6.12
N GLY A 21 -0.12 -5.46 5.43
CA GLY A 21 0.96 -6.43 5.37
C GLY A 21 1.51 -6.74 6.77
N HIS A 22 1.72 -5.71 7.60
CA HIS A 22 2.19 -5.88 8.97
C HIS A 22 1.20 -6.65 9.85
N VAL A 23 -0.10 -6.37 9.73
CA VAL A 23 -1.17 -7.10 10.44
C VAL A 23 -1.21 -8.58 10.02
N LYS A 24 -0.97 -8.89 8.73
CA LYS A 24 -0.93 -10.28 8.27
C LYS A 24 0.30 -11.03 8.76
N LEU A 25 1.44 -10.35 8.91
CA LEU A 25 2.71 -10.92 9.34
C LEU A 25 2.82 -11.06 10.88
N THR A 26 2.23 -10.15 11.65
CA THR A 26 2.42 -10.09 13.10
C THR A 26 1.22 -10.64 13.87
N PRO A 27 1.34 -11.83 14.50
CA PRO A 27 0.28 -12.47 15.29
C PRO A 27 -0.05 -11.81 16.63
N GLN A 28 0.61 -10.71 16.97
CA GLN A 28 0.61 -10.15 18.31
C GLN A 28 -0.60 -9.25 18.58
N PHE A 29 -1.27 -8.72 17.55
CA PHE A 29 -2.26 -7.67 17.75
C PHE A 29 -3.64 -8.20 18.15
N PHE A 30 -4.12 -9.31 17.57
CA PHE A 30 -5.42 -9.92 17.92
C PHE A 30 -5.47 -11.43 17.62
N PRO A 31 -5.35 -12.31 18.64
CA PRO A 31 -5.33 -13.76 18.44
C PRO A 31 -6.65 -14.32 17.87
N GLU A 32 -7.80 -13.75 18.26
CA GLU A 32 -9.13 -14.09 17.75
C GLU A 32 -9.24 -13.86 16.23
N TYR A 33 -8.75 -12.71 15.78
CA TYR A 33 -8.74 -12.29 14.38
C TYR A 33 -7.79 -13.14 13.54
N HIS A 34 -6.64 -13.51 14.13
CA HIS A 34 -5.67 -14.39 13.50
C HIS A 34 -6.24 -15.78 13.20
N SER A 35 -7.07 -16.32 14.08
CA SER A 35 -7.74 -17.62 13.90
C SER A 35 -8.71 -17.60 12.72
N GLN A 36 -9.56 -16.58 12.64
CA GLN A 36 -10.53 -16.43 11.56
C GLN A 36 -9.85 -16.26 10.19
N ILE A 37 -8.82 -15.41 10.10
CA ILE A 37 -8.01 -15.25 8.89
C ILE A 37 -7.37 -16.58 8.49
N ARG A 38 -6.82 -17.33 9.44
CA ARG A 38 -6.21 -18.64 9.15
C ARG A 38 -7.23 -19.63 8.57
N ASN A 39 -8.48 -19.59 9.04
CA ASN A 39 -9.56 -20.43 8.51
C ASN A 39 -9.96 -20.04 7.08
N GLU A 40 -10.11 -18.74 6.80
CA GLU A 40 -10.37 -18.23 5.46
C GLU A 40 -9.23 -18.59 4.49
N PHE A 41 -7.98 -18.39 4.89
CA PHE A 41 -6.82 -18.82 4.10
C PHE A 41 -6.75 -20.34 3.92
N GLY A 42 -7.22 -21.13 4.89
CA GLY A 42 -7.36 -22.58 4.76
C GLY A 42 -8.36 -23.00 3.68
N LYS A 43 -9.49 -22.29 3.56
CA LYS A 43 -10.49 -22.50 2.50
C LYS A 43 -9.95 -22.06 1.15
N LEU A 44 -9.36 -20.85 1.06
CA LEU A 44 -8.77 -20.31 -0.17
C LEU A 44 -7.64 -21.19 -0.73
N ASN A 45 -6.91 -21.87 0.14
CA ASN A 45 -5.87 -22.81 -0.27
C ASN A 45 -6.43 -24.09 -0.92
N LYS A 46 -7.67 -24.47 -0.59
CA LYS A 46 -8.34 -25.63 -1.19
C LYS A 46 -8.80 -25.34 -2.61
N GLU A 47 -9.13 -24.07 -2.89
CA GLU A 47 -9.62 -23.57 -4.17
C GLU A 47 -8.56 -22.78 -4.94
N PHE A 48 -7.28 -23.07 -4.70
CA PHE A 48 -6.19 -22.29 -5.29
C PHE A 48 -6.24 -22.36 -6.83
N PRO A 49 -6.45 -21.25 -7.54
CA PRO A 49 -6.75 -21.25 -8.98
C PRO A 49 -5.58 -21.80 -9.82
N PHE A 50 -4.37 -21.71 -9.29
CA PHE A 50 -3.17 -22.25 -9.93
C PHE A 50 -2.97 -23.76 -9.73
N PHE A 51 -3.78 -24.41 -8.89
CA PHE A 51 -3.69 -25.85 -8.64
C PHE A 51 -3.89 -26.66 -9.93
N HIS A 52 -4.74 -26.19 -10.85
CA HIS A 52 -4.99 -26.88 -12.12
C HIS A 52 -3.76 -26.94 -13.03
N ILE A 53 -2.84 -25.97 -12.92
CA ILE A 53 -1.68 -25.84 -13.80
C ILE A 53 -0.42 -26.45 -13.16
N THR A 54 -0.23 -26.26 -11.85
CA THR A 54 1.01 -26.68 -11.17
C THR A 54 0.84 -27.92 -10.30
N GLY A 55 -0.40 -28.36 -10.02
CA GLY A 55 -0.68 -29.48 -9.10
C GLY A 55 -0.24 -29.24 -7.65
N TRP A 56 0.31 -28.05 -7.36
CA TRP A 56 0.95 -27.75 -6.09
C TRP A 56 -0.01 -26.96 -5.19
N ARG A 57 -0.07 -27.36 -3.91
CA ARG A 57 -0.83 -26.66 -2.89
C ARG A 57 0.15 -26.06 -1.88
N PRO A 58 0.34 -24.73 -1.86
CA PRO A 58 1.17 -24.11 -0.85
C PRO A 58 0.61 -24.39 0.54
N TYR A 59 1.47 -24.56 1.55
CA TYR A 59 0.98 -24.66 2.93
C TYR A 59 0.39 -23.30 3.36
N ALA A 60 -0.75 -23.31 4.06
CA ALA A 60 -1.50 -22.08 4.40
C ALA A 60 -0.65 -21.01 5.14
N LYS A 61 0.33 -21.44 5.94
CA LYS A 61 1.28 -20.53 6.62
C LYS A 61 2.18 -19.80 5.61
N SER A 62 2.69 -20.49 4.60
CA SER A 62 3.57 -19.91 3.58
C SER A 62 2.80 -19.02 2.62
N TYR A 63 1.56 -19.39 2.28
CA TYR A 63 0.71 -18.56 1.43
C TYR A 63 0.35 -17.23 2.10
N ARG A 64 -0.02 -17.26 3.40
CA ARG A 64 -0.26 -16.04 4.18
C ARG A 64 0.99 -15.16 4.29
N LEU A 65 2.16 -15.76 4.50
CA LEU A 65 3.43 -15.05 4.56
C LEU A 65 3.74 -14.39 3.21
N GLY A 66 3.57 -15.11 2.09
CA GLY A 66 3.82 -14.60 0.75
C GLY A 66 2.94 -13.40 0.40
N VAL A 67 1.63 -13.47 0.71
CA VAL A 67 0.70 -12.34 0.52
C VAL A 67 1.09 -11.15 1.39
N GLY A 68 1.43 -11.38 2.66
CA GLY A 68 1.87 -10.30 3.56
C GLY A 68 3.16 -9.61 3.10
N ILE A 69 4.14 -10.38 2.60
CA ILE A 69 5.38 -9.84 2.02
C ILE A 69 5.11 -9.07 0.74
N ALA A 70 4.24 -9.57 -0.14
CA ALA A 70 3.88 -8.89 -1.39
C ALA A 70 3.16 -7.56 -1.15
N GLU A 71 2.29 -7.51 -0.14
CA GLU A 71 1.61 -6.27 0.27
C GLU A 71 2.58 -5.27 0.91
N MET A 72 3.48 -5.75 1.77
CA MET A 72 4.54 -4.88 2.32
C MET A 72 5.45 -4.35 1.22
N SER A 73 5.94 -5.19 0.32
CA SER A 73 6.88 -4.76 -0.72
C SER A 73 6.25 -3.78 -1.70
N SER A 74 4.99 -4.01 -2.10
CA SER A 74 4.25 -3.07 -2.95
C SER A 74 3.94 -1.76 -2.24
N GLY A 75 3.54 -1.79 -0.97
CA GLY A 75 3.33 -0.58 -0.16
C GLY A 75 4.61 0.23 0.04
N THR A 76 5.73 -0.43 0.35
CA THR A 76 7.05 0.22 0.46
C THR A 76 7.51 0.79 -0.88
N LEU A 77 7.28 0.09 -1.99
CA LEU A 77 7.62 0.58 -3.33
C LEU A 77 6.78 1.82 -3.70
N LEU A 78 5.49 1.82 -3.38
CA LEU A 78 4.58 2.96 -3.55
C LEU A 78 5.05 4.17 -2.74
N LEU A 79 5.45 3.96 -1.48
CA LEU A 79 5.94 5.03 -0.61
C LEU A 79 7.31 5.56 -1.04
N LEU A 80 8.22 4.70 -1.49
CA LEU A 80 9.53 5.13 -1.98
C LEU A 80 9.42 5.85 -3.32
N GLY A 81 8.63 5.33 -4.26
CA GLY A 81 8.41 5.93 -5.57
C GLY A 81 7.59 7.23 -5.49
N GLY A 82 6.56 7.27 -4.65
CA GLY A 82 5.72 8.46 -4.45
C GLY A 82 6.33 9.50 -3.49
N GLY A 83 7.04 9.06 -2.45
CA GLY A 83 7.64 9.92 -1.44
C GLY A 83 8.87 10.69 -1.93
N PHE A 84 9.69 10.09 -2.80
CA PHE A 84 10.82 10.78 -3.44
C PHE A 84 10.36 11.99 -4.28
N PHE A 85 9.15 11.92 -4.82
CA PHE A 85 8.54 13.01 -5.57
C PHE A 85 8.03 14.13 -4.64
N LEU A 86 7.55 13.77 -3.44
CA LEU A 86 7.01 14.71 -2.45
C LEU A 86 8.09 15.65 -1.89
N THR A 87 9.31 15.17 -1.62
CA THR A 87 10.41 16.03 -1.15
C THR A 87 10.78 17.10 -2.16
N THR A 88 10.63 16.81 -3.46
CA THR A 88 10.90 17.79 -4.53
C THR A 88 9.72 18.78 -4.69
N TYR A 89 8.47 18.33 -4.51
CA TYR A 89 7.27 19.18 -4.63
C TYR A 89 6.98 20.02 -3.37
N VAL A 90 7.17 19.49 -2.17
CA VAL A 90 7.00 20.22 -0.90
C VAL A 90 8.02 21.35 -0.80
N GLN A 91 9.27 21.14 -1.23
CA GLN A 91 10.24 22.23 -1.34
C GLN A 91 9.78 23.33 -2.30
N ARG A 92 9.14 22.97 -3.43
CA ARG A 92 8.60 23.94 -4.39
C ARG A 92 7.35 24.68 -3.89
N GLY A 93 6.51 24.04 -3.08
CA GLY A 93 5.32 24.67 -2.49
C GLY A 93 5.64 25.65 -1.35
N VAL A 94 6.64 25.33 -0.52
CA VAL A 94 7.07 26.18 0.61
C VAL A 94 7.83 27.43 0.13
N THR A 95 8.53 27.35 -1.01
CA THR A 95 9.18 28.53 -1.61
C THR A 95 8.20 29.57 -2.17
N CYS A 96 6.93 29.22 -2.39
CA CYS A 96 5.93 30.16 -2.87
C CYS A 96 5.30 31.03 -1.76
N ASP A 97 5.64 30.80 -0.49
CA ASP A 97 4.98 31.46 0.65
C ASP A 97 5.77 32.65 1.25
N ASN A 98 7.10 32.72 1.05
CA ASN A 98 7.94 33.62 1.85
C ASN A 98 8.36 34.95 1.19
N ASN A 99 7.98 35.23 -0.06
CA ASN A 99 8.30 36.53 -0.66
C ASN A 99 7.26 36.97 -1.71
N LYS A 100 6.25 37.71 -1.24
CA LYS A 100 5.46 38.72 -1.96
C LYS A 100 5.47 38.65 -3.50
N LEU A 101 4.46 38.03 -4.14
CA LEU A 101 3.85 38.52 -5.41
C LEU A 101 2.53 37.77 -5.75
N PRO A 102 1.50 38.45 -6.30
CA PRO A 102 0.10 38.02 -6.28
C PRO A 102 -0.34 37.26 -7.54
N ASN A 103 0.27 36.12 -7.88
CA ASN A 103 -0.16 35.34 -9.05
C ASN A 103 0.04 33.81 -8.93
N CYS A 104 -0.13 33.23 -7.73
CA CYS A 104 -0.39 31.79 -7.62
C CYS A 104 -1.89 31.49 -7.75
N VAL A 105 -2.52 32.00 -8.80
CA VAL A 105 -3.82 31.51 -9.25
C VAL A 105 -3.54 30.34 -10.19
N SER A 106 -3.55 29.12 -9.64
CA SER A 106 -3.90 27.97 -10.47
C SER A 106 -5.38 28.12 -10.79
N GLU A 107 -5.69 28.72 -11.94
CA GLU A 107 -7.02 28.67 -12.56
C GLU A 107 -7.44 27.20 -12.66
N ILE A 108 -8.25 26.78 -11.69
CA ILE A 108 -9.12 25.64 -11.82
C ILE A 108 -10.25 26.14 -12.71
N LYS A 109 -10.07 26.00 -14.03
CA LYS A 109 -11.21 26.06 -14.94
C LYS A 109 -12.02 24.79 -14.73
N LEU A 110 -13.17 24.96 -14.08
CA LEU A 110 -14.28 24.02 -14.07
C LEU A 110 -14.93 23.99 -15.47
#